data_AF-A0AAY4EC23-F1
#
_entry.id   AF-A0AAY4EC23-F1
#
_cell.length_a   1.000
_cell.length_b   1.000
_cell.length_c   1.000
_cell.angle_alpha   90.00
_cell.angle_beta   90.00
_cell.angle_gamma   90.00
#
_symmetry.space_group_name_H-M   'P 1'
#
loop_
_entity.id
_entity.type
_entity.pdbx_description
1 polymer ?
#
loop_
_entity_poly.entity_id
_entity_poly.type
_entity_poly.pdbx_seq_one_letter_code
_entity_poly.pdbx_strand_id
1 'polypeptide(L)'
;MTVVTMANARVHDLIGLICWQYTSEGREPKLNENVNAYCLHIAEDDGEVDTDFPPLDSNEPIHKFGFSTLALVEKYSSPGLAAKQSLFVRINAAHGFSLIPVDSLKVTMKEILQKALKKRKGSQKGSGSRGEESSEEDPPIDITTVQDMLSSHHYKSFKISMIHKLRFTTDVQLGVSGEKVEIDPVTNQKTSTKFWIRQKPISIDSDLLCACDLVEEKSPSDKRLMLW
;
A
#
# COMPACT_ATOMS: atom_id res chain seq x y z
N MET A 1 25.16 22.48 9.04
CA MET A 1 25.31 22.43 7.57
C MET A 1 24.02 22.96 6.97
N THR A 2 24.06 23.75 5.90
CA THR A 2 22.86 24.34 5.30
C THR A 2 22.72 23.85 3.87
N VAL A 3 21.55 23.32 3.53
CA VAL A 3 21.19 22.84 2.20
C VAL A 3 19.94 23.57 1.74
N VAL A 4 19.87 23.88 0.45
CA VAL A 4 18.68 24.47 -0.17
C VAL A 4 18.12 23.44 -1.13
N THR A 5 16.83 23.14 -1.01
CA THR A 5 16.13 22.16 -1.85
C THR A 5 14.86 22.77 -2.43
N MET A 6 14.39 22.19 -3.53
CA MET A 6 13.10 22.58 -4.10
C MET A 6 11.98 22.09 -3.19
N ALA A 7 10.89 22.86 -3.06
CA ALA A 7 9.78 22.50 -2.18
C ALA A 7 9.21 21.10 -2.47
N ASN A 8 9.16 20.70 -3.74
CA ASN A 8 8.64 19.41 -4.19
C ASN A 8 9.69 18.28 -4.20
N ALA A 9 10.94 18.54 -3.79
CA ALA A 9 11.95 17.49 -3.70
C ALA A 9 11.54 16.45 -2.66
N ARG A 10 11.83 15.18 -2.93
CA ARG A 10 11.55 14.11 -1.97
C ARG A 10 12.55 14.17 -0.83
N VAL A 11 12.11 13.69 0.33
CA VAL A 11 12.99 13.51 1.49
C VAL A 11 14.20 12.62 1.14
N HIS A 12 14.02 11.59 0.30
CA HIS A 12 15.11 10.74 -0.19
C HIS A 12 16.19 11.53 -0.97
N ASP A 13 15.76 12.41 -1.88
CA ASP A 13 16.68 13.24 -2.67
C ASP A 13 17.46 14.20 -1.77
N LEU A 14 16.80 14.76 -0.76
CA LEU A 14 17.43 15.63 0.24
C LEU A 14 18.48 14.87 1.07
N ILE A 15 18.19 13.64 1.50
CA ILE A 15 19.17 12.78 2.19
C ILE A 15 20.39 12.58 1.30
N GLY A 16 20.18 12.21 0.02
CA GLY A 16 21.27 12.03 -0.94
C GLY A 16 22.13 13.30 -1.10
N LEU A 17 21.49 14.46 -1.20
CA LEU A 17 22.17 15.76 -1.28
C LEU A 17 23.01 16.05 -0.02
N ILE A 18 22.45 15.77 1.17
CA ILE A 18 23.15 15.97 2.44
C ILE A 18 24.37 15.04 2.51
N CYS A 19 24.22 13.75 2.19
CA CYS A 19 25.32 12.79 2.18
C CYS A 19 26.42 13.20 1.19
N TRP A 20 26.06 13.64 -0.01
CA TRP A 20 27.00 14.12 -1.01
C TRP A 20 27.76 15.36 -0.52
N GLN A 21 27.07 16.37 0.02
CA GLN A 21 27.74 17.57 0.48
C GLN A 21 28.64 17.27 1.69
N TYR A 22 28.17 16.47 2.66
CA TYR A 22 28.96 16.02 3.82
C TYR A 22 30.27 15.35 3.40
N THR A 23 30.20 14.43 2.43
CA THR A 23 31.38 13.72 1.90
C THR A 23 32.28 14.61 1.05
N SER A 24 31.71 15.53 0.26
CA SER A 24 32.47 16.50 -0.54
C SER A 24 33.25 17.49 0.33
N GLU A 25 32.72 17.82 1.50
CA GLU A 25 33.37 18.68 2.51
C GLU A 25 34.42 17.92 3.33
N GLY A 26 34.59 16.62 3.11
CA GLY A 26 35.59 15.80 3.80
C GLY A 26 35.34 15.65 5.30
N ARG A 27 34.06 15.68 5.73
CA ARG A 27 33.69 15.58 7.14
C ARG A 27 33.87 14.16 7.69
N GLU A 28 34.05 14.08 9.01
CA GLU A 28 34.15 12.83 9.77
C GLU A 28 33.06 12.73 10.85
N PRO A 29 32.57 11.53 11.18
CA PRO A 29 32.98 10.22 10.64
C PRO A 29 32.51 9.97 9.21
N LYS A 30 33.22 9.10 8.47
CA LYS A 30 32.82 8.73 7.10
C LYS A 30 31.43 8.10 7.11
N LEU A 31 30.57 8.60 6.22
CA LEU A 31 29.24 8.04 6.00
C LEU A 31 29.32 6.66 5.31
N ASN A 32 28.33 5.83 5.58
CA ASN A 32 28.03 4.60 4.87
C ASN A 32 27.71 4.91 3.40
N GLU A 33 28.18 4.06 2.48
CA GLU A 33 27.94 4.21 1.04
C GLU A 33 26.45 4.04 0.68
N ASN A 34 25.69 3.32 1.51
CA ASN A 34 24.26 3.11 1.30
C ASN A 34 23.43 4.26 1.87
N VAL A 35 22.94 5.15 1.01
CA VAL A 35 22.03 6.26 1.38
C VAL A 35 20.78 5.77 2.14
N ASN A 36 20.31 4.55 1.85
CA ASN A 36 19.13 4.00 2.53
C ASN A 36 19.37 3.66 4.01
N ALA A 37 20.64 3.61 4.44
CA ALA A 37 21.04 3.49 5.83
C ALA A 37 20.74 4.78 6.63
N TYR A 38 20.29 5.87 6.01
CA TYR A 38 20.00 7.12 6.69
C TYR A 38 18.51 7.50 6.64
N CYS A 39 18.06 8.23 7.66
CA CYS A 39 16.78 8.94 7.69
C CYS A 39 16.94 10.34 8.27
N LEU A 40 15.96 11.21 8.01
CA LEU A 40 15.89 12.53 8.61
C LEU A 40 14.92 12.50 9.80
N HIS A 41 15.36 13.06 10.91
CA HIS A 41 14.53 13.38 12.07
C HIS A 41 14.37 14.89 12.18
N ILE A 42 13.31 15.30 12.87
CA ILE A 42 13.19 16.69 13.34
C ILE A 42 14.25 16.91 14.42
N ALA A 43 14.86 18.07 14.38
CA ALA A 43 15.81 18.48 15.40
C ALA A 43 15.46 19.88 15.90
N GLU A 44 15.76 20.13 17.16
CA GLU A 44 15.71 21.47 17.75
C GLU A 44 16.84 22.35 17.19
N ASP A 45 16.76 23.65 17.43
CA ASP A 45 17.73 24.62 16.91
C ASP A 45 19.14 24.46 17.51
N ASP A 46 19.27 23.75 18.62
CA ASP A 46 20.55 23.36 19.23
C ASP A 46 21.16 22.09 18.60
N GLY A 47 20.41 21.40 17.73
CA GLY A 47 20.80 20.18 17.05
C GLY A 47 20.43 18.89 17.78
N GLU A 48 19.73 18.95 18.92
CA GLU A 48 19.17 17.75 19.55
C GLU A 48 18.04 17.16 18.72
N VAL A 49 18.01 15.83 18.62
CA VAL A 49 16.98 15.12 17.86
C VAL A 49 15.70 15.09 18.70
N ASP A 50 14.60 15.57 18.13
CA ASP A 50 13.29 15.47 18.76
C ASP A 50 12.79 14.02 18.66
N THR A 51 12.79 13.32 19.78
CA THR A 51 12.41 11.91 19.86
C THR A 51 10.91 11.67 19.88
N ASP A 52 10.10 12.72 20.04
CA ASP A 52 8.64 12.60 20.07
C ASP A 52 8.07 12.42 18.65
N PHE A 53 8.87 12.74 17.62
CA PHE A 53 8.47 12.58 16.22
C PHE A 53 9.19 11.41 15.54
N PRO A 54 8.47 10.65 14.69
CA PRO A 54 9.08 9.62 13.88
C PRO A 54 9.98 10.24 12.79
N PRO A 55 10.90 9.44 12.21
CA PRO A 55 11.65 9.88 11.04
C PRO A 55 10.74 10.22 9.86
N LEU A 56 11.14 11.19 9.06
CA LEU A 56 10.41 11.65 7.88
C LEU A 56 10.33 10.53 6.82
N ASP A 57 9.17 10.39 6.16
CA ASP A 57 9.00 9.44 5.05
C ASP A 57 9.81 9.88 3.83
N SER A 58 10.74 9.02 3.42
CA SER A 58 11.62 9.20 2.26
C SER A 58 10.89 9.47 0.93
N ASN A 59 9.65 9.01 0.75
CA ASN A 59 8.89 9.15 -0.49
C ASN A 59 8.07 10.44 -0.58
N GLU A 60 7.86 11.10 0.56
CA GLU A 60 7.05 12.31 0.65
C GLU A 60 7.89 13.55 0.28
N PRO A 61 7.24 14.61 -0.23
CA PRO A 61 7.93 15.86 -0.52
C PRO A 61 8.24 16.63 0.78
N ILE A 62 9.42 17.24 0.83
CA ILE A 62 9.94 17.86 2.06
C ILE A 62 9.06 19.01 2.59
N HIS A 63 8.41 19.78 1.71
CA HIS A 63 7.56 20.92 2.13
C HIS A 63 6.36 20.51 3.00
N LYS A 64 5.97 19.23 2.97
CA LYS A 64 4.86 18.70 3.78
C LYS A 64 5.16 18.79 5.28
N PHE A 65 6.43 18.71 5.65
CA PHE A 65 6.86 18.67 7.04
C PHE A 65 7.06 20.07 7.63
N GLY A 66 7.48 21.05 6.83
CA GLY A 66 7.55 22.45 7.25
C GLY A 66 8.65 22.78 8.28
N PHE A 67 9.51 21.83 8.62
CA PHE A 67 10.64 22.03 9.55
C PHE A 67 11.90 22.47 8.81
N SER A 68 12.61 23.45 9.36
CA SER A 68 13.88 23.96 8.83
C SER A 68 15.10 23.25 9.41
N THR A 69 14.98 22.71 10.62
CA THR A 69 16.07 22.07 11.36
C THR A 69 15.82 20.57 11.40
N LEU A 70 16.75 19.80 10.82
CA LEU A 70 16.63 18.36 10.66
C LEU A 70 17.97 17.69 10.99
N ALA A 71 17.90 16.49 11.54
CA ALA A 71 19.05 15.66 11.84
C ALA A 71 19.12 14.47 10.88
N LEU A 72 20.30 14.27 10.27
CA LEU A 72 20.62 13.04 9.53
C LEU A 72 21.04 11.96 10.53
N VAL A 73 20.26 10.90 10.64
CA VAL A 73 20.50 9.80 11.59
C VAL A 73 20.76 8.51 10.81
N GLU A 74 21.83 7.81 11.17
CA GLU A 74 22.09 6.46 10.66
C GLU A 74 21.11 5.47 11.31
N LYS A 75 20.34 4.79 10.48
CA LYS A 75 19.55 3.63 10.88
C LYS A 75 20.52 2.54 11.25
N TYR A 76 20.45 2.05 12.49
CA TYR A 76 21.21 0.88 12.93
C TYR A 76 21.04 -0.28 11.94
N SER A 77 22.04 -0.46 11.06
CA SER A 77 22.16 -1.63 10.22
C SER A 77 23.06 -2.59 10.98
N SER A 78 22.46 -3.48 11.78
CA SER A 78 23.21 -4.53 12.43
C SER A 78 23.86 -5.44 11.37
N PRO A 79 25.19 -5.53 11.30
CA PRO A 79 25.86 -6.40 10.32
C PRO A 79 25.67 -7.84 10.77
N GLY A 80 24.61 -8.50 10.28
CA GLY A 80 24.35 -9.92 10.56
C GLY A 80 22.89 -10.28 10.81
N LEU A 81 22.00 -9.31 11.00
CA LEU A 81 20.57 -9.54 10.88
C LEU A 81 20.13 -8.73 9.68
N ALA A 82 19.84 -9.41 8.57
CA ALA A 82 18.94 -8.85 7.57
C ALA A 82 17.80 -8.21 8.37
N ALA A 83 17.63 -6.89 8.24
CA ALA A 83 16.46 -6.22 8.77
C ALA A 83 15.30 -7.15 8.43
N LYS A 84 14.62 -7.71 9.45
CA LYS A 84 13.31 -8.29 9.20
C LYS A 84 12.50 -7.10 8.74
N GLN A 85 12.55 -6.83 7.44
CA GLN A 85 11.61 -5.96 6.77
C GLN A 85 10.28 -6.60 7.14
N SER A 86 9.62 -6.00 8.11
CA SER A 86 8.29 -6.39 8.51
C SER A 86 7.42 -5.97 7.34
N LEU A 87 7.28 -6.90 6.39
CA LEU A 87 6.44 -6.72 5.24
C LEU A 87 5.00 -6.79 5.76
N PHE A 88 4.24 -5.74 5.53
CA PHE A 88 2.83 -5.70 5.87
C PHE A 88 2.00 -5.52 4.61
N VAL A 89 0.96 -6.33 4.49
CA VAL A 89 -0.06 -6.15 3.46
C VAL A 89 -1.21 -5.37 4.07
N ARG A 90 -1.52 -4.21 3.48
CA ARG A 90 -2.66 -3.38 3.86
C ARG A 90 -3.91 -3.83 3.11
N ILE A 91 -4.91 -4.30 3.86
CA ILE A 91 -6.24 -4.61 3.33
C ILE A 91 -7.14 -3.42 3.63
N ASN A 92 -7.62 -2.74 2.59
CA ASN A 92 -8.63 -1.69 2.73
C ASN A 92 -10.03 -2.31 2.74
N ALA A 93 -10.82 -2.00 3.76
CA ALA A 93 -12.22 -2.36 3.91
C ALA A 93 -13.09 -1.09 3.94
N ALA A 94 -14.42 -1.25 3.88
CA ALA A 94 -15.35 -0.12 3.83
C ALA A 94 -15.23 0.85 5.03
N HIS A 95 -14.76 0.36 6.18
CA HIS A 95 -14.65 1.14 7.43
C HIS A 95 -13.21 1.37 7.90
N GLY A 96 -12.20 1.13 7.05
CA GLY A 96 -10.80 1.35 7.44
C GLY A 96 -9.82 0.40 6.75
N PHE A 97 -8.69 0.14 7.40
CA PHE A 97 -7.68 -0.77 6.86
C PHE A 97 -7.12 -1.71 7.92
N SER A 98 -6.63 -2.87 7.49
CA SER A 98 -5.96 -3.86 8.34
C SER A 98 -4.57 -4.17 7.80
N LEU A 99 -3.56 -4.22 8.68
CA LEU A 99 -2.20 -4.62 8.33
C LEU A 99 -1.95 -6.09 8.68
N ILE A 100 -1.55 -6.89 7.70
CA ILE A 100 -1.21 -8.31 7.86
C ILE A 100 0.29 -8.50 7.70
N PRO A 101 1.00 -9.01 8.73
CA PRO A 101 2.41 -9.32 8.59
C PRO A 101 2.62 -10.51 7.65
N VAL A 102 3.54 -10.33 6.71
CA VAL A 102 3.98 -11.36 5.77
C VAL A 102 5.50 -11.51 5.85
N ASP A 103 5.95 -12.72 5.58
CA ASP A 103 7.35 -13.10 5.81
C ASP A 103 8.20 -12.96 4.53
N SER A 104 7.54 -12.73 3.38
CA SER A 104 8.17 -12.69 2.06
C SER A 104 7.26 -11.98 1.04
N LEU A 105 7.89 -11.38 0.02
CA LEU A 105 7.22 -10.83 -1.17
C LEU A 105 6.63 -11.91 -2.10
N LYS A 106 6.98 -13.18 -1.89
CA LYS A 106 6.43 -14.31 -2.67
C LYS A 106 5.09 -14.83 -2.14
N VAL A 107 4.53 -14.19 -1.13
CA VAL A 107 3.26 -14.58 -0.52
C VAL A 107 2.13 -14.37 -1.54
N THR A 108 1.25 -15.36 -1.69
CA THR A 108 0.11 -15.23 -2.61
C THR A 108 -1.06 -14.51 -1.94
N MET A 109 -1.95 -13.93 -2.74
CA MET A 109 -3.17 -13.29 -2.22
C MET A 109 -4.05 -14.26 -1.43
N LYS A 110 -4.06 -15.54 -1.81
CA LYS A 110 -4.73 -16.61 -1.07
C LYS A 110 -4.15 -16.83 0.33
N GLU A 111 -2.83 -16.81 0.47
CA GLU A 111 -2.15 -16.93 1.77
C GLU A 111 -2.41 -15.71 2.66
N ILE A 112 -2.37 -14.50 2.08
CA ILE A 112 -2.70 -13.25 2.78
C ILE A 112 -4.13 -13.30 3.32
N LEU A 113 -5.07 -13.73 2.49
CA LEU A 113 -6.46 -13.91 2.89
C LEU A 113 -6.59 -14.91 4.05
N GLN A 114 -5.97 -16.07 3.94
CA GLN A 114 -6.06 -17.08 5.00
C GLN A 114 -5.49 -16.55 6.32
N LYS A 115 -4.40 -15.77 6.29
CA LYS A 115 -3.88 -15.05 7.45
C LYS A 115 -4.93 -14.04 7.99
N ALA A 116 -5.62 -13.30 7.12
CA ALA A 116 -6.67 -12.34 7.48
C ALA A 116 -7.87 -13.00 8.18
N LEU A 117 -8.28 -14.18 7.71
CA LEU A 117 -9.38 -14.96 8.25
C LEU A 117 -8.97 -15.67 9.56
N LYS A 118 -7.76 -16.21 9.64
CA LYS A 118 -7.24 -16.91 10.83
C LYS A 118 -7.04 -15.96 12.01
N LYS A 119 -6.58 -14.72 11.77
CA LYS A 119 -6.44 -13.68 12.80
C LYS A 119 -7.75 -13.38 13.54
N ARG A 120 -8.91 -13.73 12.96
CA ARG A 120 -10.24 -13.50 13.57
C ARG A 120 -10.98 -14.74 14.08
N LYS A 121 -10.54 -15.97 13.75
CA LYS A 121 -11.05 -17.21 14.38
C LYS A 121 -10.44 -17.50 15.76
N GLY A 122 -9.37 -16.80 16.15
CA GLY A 122 -8.68 -16.98 17.44
C GLY A 122 -9.33 -16.28 18.63
N SER A 123 -10.33 -15.41 18.42
CA SER A 123 -10.95 -14.61 19.49
C SER A 123 -12.25 -15.20 20.06
N GLN A 124 -12.44 -16.51 19.98
CA GLN A 124 -13.53 -17.21 20.68
C GLN A 124 -13.04 -18.57 21.21
N LYS A 125 -12.27 -18.55 22.31
CA LYS A 125 -12.21 -19.70 23.23
C LYS A 125 -11.69 -19.30 24.62
N GLY A 126 -12.56 -19.37 25.62
CA GLY A 126 -12.19 -19.63 27.01
C GLY A 126 -12.25 -18.45 27.98
N SER A 127 -13.29 -18.44 28.81
CA SER A 127 -13.36 -17.67 30.07
C SER A 127 -12.25 -18.09 31.06
N GLY A 128 -11.66 -17.12 31.77
CA GLY A 128 -10.86 -17.41 32.97
C GLY A 128 -9.95 -16.27 33.46
N SER A 129 -10.51 -15.36 34.27
CA SER A 129 -9.93 -14.47 35.30
C SER A 129 -8.51 -13.87 35.23
N ARG A 130 -8.51 -12.54 35.38
CA ARG A 130 -7.57 -11.61 36.06
C ARG A 130 -6.27 -11.21 35.35
N GLY A 131 -6.29 -9.97 34.88
CA GLY A 131 -5.12 -9.11 34.64
C GLY A 131 -5.55 -7.91 33.80
N GLU A 132 -5.69 -6.74 34.42
CA GLU A 132 -6.03 -5.46 33.79
C GLU A 132 -5.04 -5.10 32.69
N GLU A 133 -5.53 -4.65 31.53
CA GLU A 133 -4.88 -3.62 30.72
C GLU A 133 -5.86 -3.09 29.66
N SER A 134 -5.78 -1.77 29.47
CA SER A 134 -6.65 -0.83 28.75
C SER A 134 -7.40 -1.35 27.51
N SER A 135 -8.72 -1.21 27.56
CA SER A 135 -9.64 -1.30 26.43
C SER A 135 -9.50 -0.07 25.50
N GLU A 136 -8.85 -0.24 24.35
CA GLU A 136 -9.26 0.48 23.14
C GLU A 136 -10.45 -0.32 22.56
N GLU A 137 -11.67 0.19 22.74
CA GLU A 137 -12.86 -0.42 22.16
C GLU A 137 -12.81 -0.25 20.63
N ASP A 138 -12.53 -1.34 19.92
CA ASP A 138 -12.75 -1.44 18.48
C ASP A 138 -14.20 -1.00 18.17
N PRO A 139 -14.42 -0.13 17.17
CA PRO A 139 -15.76 0.29 16.80
C PRO A 139 -16.61 -0.94 16.44
N PRO A 140 -17.90 -0.98 16.81
CA PRO A 140 -18.76 -2.12 16.55
C PRO A 140 -18.81 -2.39 15.05
N ILE A 141 -18.22 -3.51 14.63
CA ILE A 141 -18.18 -3.93 13.23
C ILE A 141 -19.59 -4.29 12.81
N ASP A 142 -20.13 -3.55 11.84
CA ASP A 142 -21.46 -3.78 11.28
C ASP A 142 -21.60 -5.21 10.75
N ILE A 143 -22.70 -5.88 11.09
CA ILE A 143 -23.03 -7.25 10.69
C ILE A 143 -23.01 -7.39 9.15
N THR A 144 -23.33 -6.32 8.43
CA THR A 144 -23.25 -6.25 6.95
C THR A 144 -21.80 -6.40 6.45
N THR A 145 -20.84 -5.79 7.13
CA THR A 145 -19.42 -5.88 6.82
C THR A 145 -18.91 -7.30 7.04
N VAL A 146 -19.37 -7.96 8.10
CA VAL A 146 -19.01 -9.36 8.38
C VAL A 146 -19.50 -10.27 7.25
N GLN A 147 -20.73 -10.06 6.77
CA GLN A 147 -21.31 -10.83 5.66
C GLN A 147 -20.55 -10.59 4.34
N ASP A 148 -20.17 -9.35 4.04
CA ASP A 148 -19.38 -9.01 2.85
C ASP A 148 -17.98 -9.63 2.90
N MET A 149 -17.35 -9.67 4.08
CA MET A 149 -16.06 -10.33 4.25
C MET A 149 -16.15 -11.85 4.07
N LEU A 150 -17.19 -12.50 4.60
CA LEU A 150 -17.41 -13.94 4.47
C LEU A 150 -17.75 -14.34 3.02
N SER A 151 -18.39 -13.45 2.26
CA SER A 151 -18.78 -13.69 0.87
C SER A 151 -17.80 -13.14 -0.17
N SER A 152 -16.73 -12.46 0.25
CA SER A 152 -15.74 -11.80 -0.64
C SER A 152 -15.07 -12.72 -1.67
N HIS A 153 -15.00 -14.02 -1.40
CA HIS A 153 -14.39 -15.02 -2.30
C HIS A 153 -15.41 -15.66 -3.24
N HIS A 154 -16.70 -15.48 -2.97
CA HIS A 154 -17.74 -15.98 -3.83
C HIS A 154 -17.73 -15.19 -5.14
N TYR A 155 -18.04 -15.90 -6.21
CA TYR A 155 -18.15 -15.29 -7.52
C TYR A 155 -19.18 -14.15 -7.49
N LYS A 156 -18.75 -12.96 -7.91
CA LYS A 156 -19.61 -11.80 -8.13
C LYS A 156 -19.28 -11.20 -9.49
N SER A 157 -20.31 -10.76 -10.22
CA SER A 157 -20.14 -10.17 -11.54
C SER A 157 -20.65 -8.74 -11.60
N PHE A 158 -19.97 -7.91 -12.38
CA PHE A 158 -20.24 -6.49 -12.53
C PHE A 158 -20.23 -6.11 -14.01
N LYS A 159 -21.19 -5.29 -14.44
CA LYS A 159 -21.13 -4.66 -15.76
C LYS A 159 -20.37 -3.37 -15.64
N ILE A 160 -19.23 -3.28 -16.33
CA ILE A 160 -18.34 -2.12 -16.26
C ILE A 160 -17.88 -1.71 -17.66
N SER A 161 -17.35 -0.50 -17.78
CA SER A 161 -16.69 -0.04 -19.00
C SER A 161 -15.18 -0.22 -18.90
N MET A 162 -14.60 -1.06 -19.75
CA MET A 162 -13.16 -1.29 -19.84
C MET A 162 -12.51 -0.23 -20.74
N ILE A 163 -11.46 0.42 -20.26
CA ILE A 163 -10.71 1.45 -21.00
C ILE A 163 -9.60 0.80 -21.82
N HIS A 164 -9.56 1.07 -23.12
CA HIS A 164 -8.51 0.57 -24.03
C HIS A 164 -7.40 1.61 -24.25
N LYS A 165 -6.24 1.15 -24.74
CA LYS A 165 -5.05 1.99 -25.00
C LYS A 165 -5.34 3.21 -25.91
N LEU A 166 -6.29 3.09 -26.84
CA LEU A 166 -6.71 4.17 -27.74
C LEU A 166 -7.82 5.06 -27.15
N ARG A 167 -8.04 5.02 -25.83
CA ARG A 167 -9.02 5.81 -25.06
C ARG A 167 -10.48 5.60 -25.44
N PHE A 168 -10.82 4.57 -26.21
CA PHE A 168 -12.21 4.12 -26.33
C PHE A 168 -12.54 3.16 -25.19
N THR A 169 -13.82 3.09 -24.84
CA THR A 169 -14.34 2.19 -23.80
C THR A 169 -15.23 1.12 -24.41
N THR A 170 -15.25 -0.06 -23.79
CA THR A 170 -16.16 -1.15 -24.16
C THR A 170 -16.85 -1.70 -22.94
N ASP A 171 -18.12 -2.06 -23.06
CA ASP A 171 -18.84 -2.71 -21.98
C ASP A 171 -18.43 -4.18 -21.85
N VAL A 172 -18.02 -4.55 -20.64
CA VAL A 172 -17.60 -5.90 -20.27
C VAL A 172 -18.33 -6.35 -19.02
N GLN A 173 -18.46 -7.67 -18.87
CA GLN A 173 -18.83 -8.31 -17.63
C GLN A 173 -17.55 -8.74 -16.92
N LEU A 174 -17.25 -8.10 -15.79
CA LEU A 174 -16.14 -8.45 -14.90
C LEU A 174 -16.65 -9.44 -13.85
N GLY A 175 -16.18 -10.69 -13.91
CA GLY A 175 -16.37 -11.69 -12.86
C GLY A 175 -15.18 -11.72 -11.92
N VAL A 176 -15.43 -11.70 -10.60
CA VAL A 176 -14.39 -11.79 -9.58
C VAL A 176 -14.74 -12.92 -8.61
N SER A 177 -13.81 -13.84 -8.39
CA SER A 177 -13.89 -14.86 -7.34
C SER A 177 -12.54 -14.99 -6.64
N GLY A 178 -12.48 -15.83 -5.59
CA GLY A 178 -11.22 -16.18 -4.95
C GLY A 178 -10.22 -16.92 -5.84
N GLU A 179 -10.65 -17.48 -6.97
CA GLU A 179 -9.82 -18.30 -7.86
C GLU A 179 -9.35 -17.54 -9.11
N LYS A 180 -10.17 -16.63 -9.63
CA LYS A 180 -9.88 -15.93 -10.88
C LYS A 180 -10.67 -14.63 -11.04
N VAL A 181 -10.15 -13.79 -11.93
CA VAL A 181 -10.85 -12.64 -12.50
C VAL A 181 -11.10 -12.90 -13.98
N GLU A 182 -12.35 -12.74 -14.39
CA GLU A 182 -12.83 -12.97 -15.76
C GLU A 182 -13.34 -11.68 -16.36
N ILE A 183 -13.03 -11.43 -17.64
CA ILE A 183 -13.51 -10.26 -18.38
C ILE A 183 -14.12 -10.75 -19.69
N ASP A 184 -15.44 -10.74 -19.74
CA ASP A 184 -16.21 -11.14 -20.92
C ASP A 184 -16.77 -9.92 -21.65
N PRO A 185 -16.57 -9.78 -22.97
CA PRO A 185 -17.20 -8.71 -23.73
C PRO A 185 -18.72 -8.87 -23.74
N VAL A 186 -19.45 -7.79 -23.46
CA VAL A 186 -20.91 -7.81 -23.57
C VAL A 186 -21.26 -7.65 -25.05
N THR A 187 -21.57 -8.75 -25.75
CA THR A 187 -22.05 -8.66 -27.14
C THR A 187 -23.46 -8.07 -27.15
N ASN A 188 -23.59 -6.84 -27.63
CA ASN A 188 -24.90 -6.25 -27.87
C ASN A 188 -25.52 -6.94 -29.10
N GLN A 189 -26.49 -7.82 -28.90
CA GLN A 189 -27.13 -8.64 -29.94
C GLN A 189 -27.94 -7.85 -30.99
N LYS A 190 -27.89 -6.51 -30.96
CA LYS A 190 -28.68 -5.64 -31.83
C LYS A 190 -27.82 -4.72 -32.67
N THR A 191 -26.94 -5.27 -33.52
CA THR A 191 -26.57 -4.67 -34.81
C THR A 191 -25.65 -5.61 -35.58
N SER A 192 -26.14 -6.07 -36.73
CA SER A 192 -25.35 -6.80 -37.72
C SER A 192 -24.33 -5.86 -38.36
N THR A 193 -23.09 -5.82 -37.86
CA THR A 193 -21.96 -5.26 -38.61
C THR A 193 -20.73 -6.16 -38.47
N LYS A 194 -20.44 -6.86 -39.57
CA LYS A 194 -19.46 -7.95 -39.75
C LYS A 194 -17.98 -7.52 -39.73
N PHE A 195 -17.59 -6.47 -39.00
CA PHE A 195 -16.21 -5.96 -39.04
C PHE A 195 -15.71 -5.40 -37.71
N TRP A 196 -15.96 -6.08 -36.59
CA TRP A 196 -15.45 -5.65 -35.28
C TRP A 196 -14.58 -6.72 -34.62
N ILE A 197 -13.46 -6.26 -34.06
CA ILE A 197 -12.51 -7.02 -33.26
C ILE A 197 -13.30 -7.75 -32.18
N ARG A 198 -13.54 -9.05 -32.37
CA ARG A 198 -14.09 -9.92 -31.33
C ARG A 198 -13.03 -9.99 -30.24
N GLN A 199 -13.17 -9.16 -29.22
CA GLN A 199 -12.34 -9.25 -28.04
C GLN A 199 -12.52 -10.66 -27.47
N LYS A 200 -11.42 -11.37 -27.23
CA LYS A 200 -11.48 -12.68 -26.60
C LYS A 200 -11.75 -12.48 -25.09
N PRO A 201 -12.56 -13.35 -24.47
CA PRO A 201 -12.62 -13.44 -23.02
C PRO A 201 -11.23 -13.50 -22.41
N ILE A 202 -11.03 -12.79 -21.29
CA ILE A 202 -9.80 -12.81 -20.52
C ILE A 202 -10.10 -13.55 -19.22
N SER A 203 -9.23 -14.49 -18.84
CA SER A 203 -9.27 -15.16 -17.54
C SER A 203 -7.88 -15.03 -16.91
N ILE A 204 -7.82 -14.40 -15.73
CA ILE A 204 -6.61 -14.17 -14.97
C ILE A 204 -6.75 -14.97 -13.67
N ASP A 205 -5.81 -15.87 -13.41
CA ASP A 205 -5.74 -16.59 -12.14
C ASP A 205 -5.50 -15.59 -11.00
N SER A 206 -6.19 -15.74 -9.86
CA SER A 206 -6.05 -14.81 -8.73
C SER A 206 -4.63 -14.78 -8.17
N ASP A 207 -3.84 -15.85 -8.33
CA ASP A 207 -2.44 -15.90 -7.92
C ASP A 207 -1.53 -15.02 -8.81
N LEU A 208 -2.01 -14.57 -9.98
CA LEU A 208 -1.28 -13.67 -10.87
C LEU A 208 -1.62 -12.19 -10.67
N LEU A 209 -2.63 -11.88 -9.84
CA LEU A 209 -3.02 -10.50 -9.55
C LEU A 209 -2.06 -9.89 -8.54
N CYS A 210 -1.44 -8.77 -8.90
CA CYS A 210 -0.47 -8.08 -8.06
C CYS A 210 -1.11 -6.98 -7.22
N ALA A 211 -2.01 -6.19 -7.82
CA ALA A 211 -2.68 -5.10 -7.12
C ALA A 211 -4.00 -4.69 -7.79
N CYS A 212 -4.83 -3.99 -7.02
CA CYS A 212 -6.07 -3.35 -7.50
C CYS A 212 -6.18 -1.97 -6.84
N ASP A 213 -5.98 -0.92 -7.63
CA ASP A 213 -5.91 0.46 -7.13
C ASP A 213 -7.04 1.33 -7.69
N LEU A 214 -7.58 2.21 -6.86
CA LEU A 214 -8.41 3.33 -7.30
C LEU A 214 -7.50 4.41 -7.88
N VAL A 215 -7.57 4.60 -9.20
CA VAL A 215 -6.70 5.55 -9.93
C VAL A 215 -7.36 6.89 -10.18
N GLU A 216 -8.70 6.95 -10.21
CA GLU A 216 -9.44 8.20 -10.41
C GLU A 216 -10.83 8.12 -9.78
N GLU A 217 -11.25 9.17 -9.08
CA GLU A 217 -12.63 9.36 -8.61
C GLU A 217 -13.09 10.76 -9.00
N LYS A 218 -13.87 10.86 -10.09
CA LYS A 218 -14.44 12.14 -10.54
C LYS A 218 -15.74 12.45 -9.82
N SER A 219 -16.51 11.41 -9.50
CA SER A 219 -17.79 11.50 -8.80
C SER A 219 -18.09 10.16 -8.12
N PRO A 220 -19.10 10.09 -7.24
CA PRO A 220 -19.53 8.83 -6.63
C PRO A 220 -19.91 7.74 -7.66
N SER A 221 -20.32 8.14 -8.87
CA SER A 221 -20.70 7.25 -9.97
C SER A 221 -19.61 7.04 -11.03
N ASP A 222 -18.50 7.79 -10.98
CA ASP A 222 -17.40 7.71 -11.94
C ASP A 222 -16.07 7.49 -11.20
N LYS A 223 -15.76 6.20 -11.02
CA LYS A 223 -14.54 5.69 -10.40
C LYS A 223 -13.80 4.79 -11.39
N ARG A 224 -12.47 4.92 -11.41
CA ARG A 224 -11.59 4.11 -12.24
C ARG A 224 -10.69 3.27 -11.36
N LEU A 225 -10.69 1.97 -11.62
CA LEU A 225 -9.85 1.00 -10.96
C LEU A 225 -8.81 0.48 -11.96
N MET A 226 -7.60 0.21 -11.48
CA MET A 226 -6.53 -0.40 -12.26
C MET A 226 -6.11 -1.71 -11.61
N LEU A 227 -6.16 -2.79 -12.38
CA LEU A 227 -5.67 -4.11 -11.99
C LEU A 227 -4.25 -4.28 -12.55
N TRP A 228 -3.31 -4.67 -11.70
CA TRP A 228 -1.91 -4.92 -12.03
C TRP A 228 -1.60 -6.41 -12.07
#